data_AF-A0A6P3ZC09-F1
#
_entry.id   AF-A0A6P3ZC09-F1
#
_cell.length_a   1.000
_cell.length_b   1.000
_cell.length_c   1.000
_cell.angle_alpha   90.00
_cell.angle_beta   90.00
_cell.angle_gamma   90.00
#
_symmetry.space_group_name_H-M   'P 1'
#
loop_
_entity.id
_entity.type
_entity.pdbx_description
1 polymer ?
#
loop_
_entity_poly.entity_id
_entity_poly.type
_entity_poly.pdbx_seq_one_letter_code
_entity_poly.pdbx_strand_id
1 'polypeptide(L)'
;MARSVADAAAVLTVIAGTDLADPVTADADSHASDYTQYVDAGRVKGMRIGLVRHQDGTLDPGTEKAMRILENSGAVIVDAVTLPPTDTARNDHLPMLLTEFKQDIAAYLATRDEPSLRSLDDLIAVNEREAEHEMQYFGQEMFLWASQMGTPDDPQHRLRRENALRTTGPEGIDATLAAHKLDALIGPMPVVEIAALAGYP
;
A
#
# COMPACT_ATOMS: atom_id res chain seq x y z
N MET A 1 -10.54 -2.98 -8.68
CA MET A 1 -11.57 -2.20 -7.95
C MET A 1 -12.95 -2.60 -8.46
N ALA A 2 -13.97 -2.62 -7.59
CA ALA A 2 -15.35 -2.95 -7.98
C ALA A 2 -16.36 -2.31 -7.02
N ARG A 3 -17.67 -2.43 -7.33
CA ARG A 3 -18.76 -1.91 -6.47
C ARG A 3 -19.15 -2.86 -5.34
N SER A 4 -18.73 -4.11 -5.40
CA SER A 4 -19.01 -5.13 -4.39
C SER A 4 -17.76 -5.96 -4.09
N VAL A 5 -17.71 -6.54 -2.90
CA VAL A 5 -16.64 -7.48 -2.51
C VAL A 5 -16.66 -8.74 -3.39
N ALA A 6 -17.85 -9.20 -3.79
CA ALA A 6 -18.00 -10.33 -4.70
C ALA A 6 -17.34 -10.08 -6.06
N ASP A 7 -17.58 -8.91 -6.66
CA ASP A 7 -16.97 -8.53 -7.94
C ASP A 7 -15.45 -8.34 -7.79
N ALA A 8 -14.99 -7.75 -6.66
CA ALA A 8 -13.57 -7.60 -6.39
C ALA A 8 -12.86 -8.96 -6.24
N ALA A 9 -13.48 -9.92 -5.54
CA ALA A 9 -12.99 -11.28 -5.39
C ALA A 9 -12.97 -12.04 -6.73
N ALA A 10 -13.99 -11.83 -7.58
CA ALA A 10 -14.03 -12.41 -8.92
C ALA A 10 -12.88 -11.89 -9.79
N VAL A 11 -12.58 -10.59 -9.72
CA VAL A 11 -11.41 -10.02 -10.41
C VAL A 11 -10.11 -10.57 -9.84
N LEU A 12 -9.96 -10.62 -8.51
CA LEU A 12 -8.74 -11.12 -7.86
C LEU A 12 -8.44 -12.58 -8.24
N THR A 13 -9.49 -13.40 -8.38
CA THR A 13 -9.40 -14.80 -8.84
C THR A 13 -8.76 -14.93 -10.22
N VAL A 14 -8.93 -13.93 -11.08
CA VAL A 14 -8.39 -13.94 -12.45
C VAL A 14 -6.98 -13.36 -12.53
N ILE A 15 -6.67 -12.34 -11.71
CA ILE A 15 -5.41 -11.60 -11.83
C ILE A 15 -4.31 -12.13 -10.89
N ALA A 16 -4.64 -12.91 -9.86
CA ALA A 16 -3.66 -13.49 -8.96
C ALA A 16 -2.95 -14.69 -9.64
N GLY A 17 -1.63 -14.63 -9.69
CA GLY A 17 -0.80 -15.70 -10.23
C GLY A 17 0.63 -15.25 -10.46
N THR A 18 1.51 -16.21 -10.74
CA THR A 18 2.92 -15.95 -11.03
C THR A 18 3.11 -15.41 -12.44
N ASP A 19 3.93 -14.36 -12.56
CA ASP A 19 4.40 -13.77 -13.81
C ASP A 19 5.93 -13.89 -13.90
N LEU A 20 6.43 -14.49 -14.99
CA LEU A 20 7.87 -14.64 -15.23
C LEU A 20 8.59 -13.31 -15.48
N ALA A 21 7.85 -12.27 -15.89
CA ALA A 21 8.39 -10.93 -16.07
C ALA A 21 8.47 -10.15 -14.74
N ASP A 22 7.81 -10.62 -13.68
CA ASP A 22 7.78 -9.97 -12.38
C ASP A 22 8.25 -10.92 -11.25
N PRO A 23 9.53 -10.84 -10.84
CA PRO A 23 10.09 -11.69 -9.79
C PRO A 23 9.36 -11.62 -8.44
N VAL A 24 8.63 -10.54 -8.12
CA VAL A 24 7.92 -10.45 -6.83
C VAL A 24 6.71 -11.39 -6.77
N THR A 25 6.24 -11.89 -7.92
CA THR A 25 5.09 -12.80 -8.03
C THR A 25 5.49 -14.28 -8.00
N ALA A 26 6.78 -14.60 -7.78
CA ALA A 26 7.30 -15.96 -7.91
C ALA A 26 6.58 -17.02 -7.05
N ASP A 27 5.98 -16.61 -5.93
CA ASP A 27 5.23 -17.49 -5.03
C ASP A 27 3.71 -17.22 -5.07
N ALA A 28 3.22 -16.40 -5.99
CA ALA A 28 1.81 -16.01 -6.05
C ALA A 28 0.87 -17.21 -6.28
N ASP A 29 1.29 -18.20 -7.08
CA ASP A 29 0.50 -19.40 -7.34
C ASP A 29 0.25 -20.27 -6.10
N SER A 30 1.08 -20.17 -5.05
CA SER A 30 0.84 -20.88 -3.78
C SER A 30 -0.28 -20.24 -2.95
N HIS A 31 -0.65 -19.00 -3.28
CA HIS A 31 -1.72 -18.22 -2.64
C HIS A 31 -2.95 -18.00 -3.53
N ALA A 32 -2.80 -18.17 -4.85
CA ALA A 32 -3.87 -18.00 -5.82
C ALA A 32 -4.99 -19.04 -5.62
N SER A 33 -6.22 -18.57 -5.58
CA SER A 33 -7.40 -19.44 -5.44
C SER A 33 -8.65 -18.78 -6.03
N ASP A 34 -9.77 -19.50 -6.03
CA ASP A 34 -11.09 -18.90 -6.27
C ASP A 34 -11.49 -18.10 -5.03
N TYR A 35 -11.21 -16.79 -5.01
CA TYR A 35 -11.51 -15.94 -3.87
C TYR A 35 -13.01 -15.73 -3.66
N THR A 36 -13.85 -16.02 -4.67
CA THR A 36 -15.30 -15.89 -4.54
C THR A 36 -15.87 -16.86 -3.51
N GLN A 37 -15.20 -18.00 -3.29
CA GLN A 37 -15.58 -18.99 -2.27
C GLN A 37 -15.48 -18.44 -0.83
N TYR A 38 -14.73 -17.34 -0.62
CA TYR A 38 -14.55 -16.72 0.69
C TYR A 38 -15.52 -15.57 0.96
N VAL A 39 -16.36 -15.20 -0.03
CA VAL A 39 -17.35 -14.13 0.11
C VAL A 39 -18.59 -14.69 0.82
N ASP A 40 -18.48 -14.81 2.14
CA ASP A 40 -19.52 -15.33 3.01
C ASP A 40 -19.69 -14.42 4.24
N ALA A 41 -20.87 -13.81 4.36
CA ALA A 41 -21.20 -12.93 5.48
C ALA A 41 -21.14 -13.65 6.85
N GLY A 42 -21.32 -14.97 6.89
CA GLY A 42 -21.22 -15.77 8.10
C GLY A 42 -19.79 -15.89 8.65
N ARG A 43 -18.76 -15.68 7.82
CA ARG A 43 -17.34 -15.82 8.22
C ARG A 43 -16.88 -14.79 9.23
N VAL A 44 -17.58 -13.66 9.34
CA VAL A 44 -17.24 -12.60 10.31
C VAL A 44 -17.54 -13.00 11.75
N LYS A 45 -18.39 -14.01 11.95
CA LYS A 45 -18.78 -14.48 13.29
C LYS A 45 -17.57 -15.08 14.01
N GLY A 46 -17.23 -14.52 15.15
CA GLY A 46 -16.10 -14.93 15.98
C GLY A 46 -14.76 -14.30 15.58
N MET A 47 -14.69 -13.58 14.45
CA MET A 47 -13.48 -12.84 14.08
C MET A 47 -13.17 -11.76 15.12
N ARG A 48 -11.91 -11.63 15.47
CA ARG A 48 -11.39 -10.63 16.40
C ARG A 48 -10.74 -9.52 15.59
N ILE A 49 -11.38 -8.35 15.57
CA ILE A 49 -10.96 -7.23 14.73
C ILE A 49 -10.48 -6.09 15.63
N GLY A 50 -9.24 -5.65 15.42
CA GLY A 50 -8.65 -4.54 16.16
C GLY A 50 -9.02 -3.21 15.53
N LEU A 51 -9.63 -2.33 16.32
CA LEU A 51 -9.93 -0.96 15.89
C LEU A 51 -8.80 -0.02 16.32
N VAL A 52 -8.10 0.53 15.34
CA VAL A 52 -7.10 1.60 15.51
C VAL A 52 -7.79 2.94 15.28
N ARG A 53 -7.64 3.86 16.22
CA ARG A 53 -8.23 5.21 16.17
C ARG A 53 -7.23 6.23 15.65
N HIS A 54 -7.71 7.43 15.33
CA HIS A 54 -6.82 8.58 15.15
C HIS A 54 -6.05 8.88 16.44
N GLN A 55 -4.94 9.61 16.33
CA GLN A 55 -4.11 9.97 17.49
C GLN A 55 -4.87 10.79 18.55
N ASP A 56 -5.89 11.54 18.15
CA ASP A 56 -6.79 12.28 19.03
C ASP A 56 -7.93 11.41 19.61
N GLY A 57 -7.93 10.11 19.33
CA GLY A 57 -8.95 9.15 19.76
C GLY A 57 -10.23 9.15 18.92
N THR A 58 -10.33 10.00 17.90
CA THR A 58 -11.53 10.10 17.07
C THR A 58 -11.65 8.91 16.11
N LEU A 59 -12.90 8.72 15.67
CA LEU A 59 -13.28 7.75 14.65
C LEU A 59 -14.30 8.43 13.74
N ASP A 60 -14.20 8.24 12.43
CA ASP A 60 -15.21 8.77 11.53
C ASP A 60 -16.56 8.04 11.73
N PRO A 61 -17.70 8.73 11.50
CA PRO A 61 -19.02 8.13 11.70
C PRO A 61 -19.29 6.89 10.83
N GLY A 62 -18.63 6.79 9.67
CA GLY A 62 -18.75 5.66 8.76
C GLY A 62 -18.13 4.40 9.37
N THR A 63 -16.91 4.51 9.88
CA THR A 63 -16.23 3.41 10.57
C THR A 63 -16.97 3.02 11.85
N GLU A 64 -17.48 3.97 12.63
CA GLU A 64 -18.27 3.66 13.82
C GLU A 64 -19.54 2.85 13.49
N LYS A 65 -20.24 3.24 12.41
CA LYS A 65 -21.39 2.48 11.91
C LYS A 65 -20.98 1.08 11.43
N ALA A 66 -19.85 0.95 10.73
CA ALA A 66 -19.32 -0.34 10.29
C ALA A 66 -19.00 -1.27 11.47
N MET A 67 -18.41 -0.75 12.54
CA MET A 67 -18.08 -1.55 13.73
C MET A 67 -19.34 -2.14 14.37
N ARG A 68 -20.39 -1.33 14.51
CA ARG A 68 -21.70 -1.83 15.01
C ARG A 68 -22.27 -2.94 14.13
N ILE A 69 -22.11 -2.86 12.81
CA ILE A 69 -22.57 -3.91 11.88
C ILE A 69 -21.76 -5.20 12.10
N LEU A 70 -20.45 -5.10 12.25
CA LEU A 70 -19.57 -6.24 12.50
C LEU A 70 -19.87 -6.92 13.85
N GLU A 71 -20.03 -6.13 14.92
CA GLU A 71 -20.43 -6.63 16.25
C GLU A 71 -21.78 -7.36 16.20
N ASN A 72 -22.79 -6.75 15.57
CA ASN A 72 -24.11 -7.35 15.40
C ASN A 72 -24.08 -8.63 14.54
N SER A 73 -23.07 -8.77 13.68
CA SER A 73 -22.82 -9.97 12.87
C SER A 73 -22.00 -11.02 13.62
N GLY A 74 -21.60 -10.75 14.86
CA GLY A 74 -20.93 -11.67 15.77
C GLY A 74 -19.41 -11.57 15.79
N ALA A 75 -18.81 -10.52 15.19
CA ALA A 75 -17.39 -10.24 15.38
C ALA A 75 -17.14 -9.69 16.79
N VAL A 76 -15.91 -9.88 17.27
CA VAL A 76 -15.40 -9.28 18.51
C VAL A 76 -14.53 -8.09 18.13
N ILE A 77 -15.02 -6.87 18.40
CA ILE A 77 -14.23 -5.66 18.20
C ILE A 77 -13.35 -5.43 19.43
N VAL A 78 -12.04 -5.42 19.22
CA VAL A 78 -11.07 -5.01 20.22
C VAL A 78 -10.78 -3.54 19.99
N ASP A 79 -11.40 -2.68 20.79
CA ASP A 79 -11.24 -1.23 20.68
C ASP A 79 -9.87 -0.75 21.21
N ALA A 80 -9.44 0.40 20.73
CA ALA A 80 -8.23 1.14 21.12
C ALA A 80 -6.93 0.35 20.95
N VAL A 81 -6.83 -0.43 19.87
CA VAL A 81 -5.57 -1.07 19.47
C VAL A 81 -4.60 0.01 19.00
N THR A 82 -3.40 0.02 19.58
CA THR A 82 -2.33 0.96 19.23
C THR A 82 -1.25 0.24 18.45
N LEU A 83 -0.92 0.77 17.29
CA LEU A 83 0.25 0.33 16.53
C LEU A 83 1.52 0.94 17.15
N PRO A 84 2.63 0.19 17.16
CA PRO A 84 3.93 0.75 17.52
C PRO A 84 4.28 1.99 16.68
N PRO A 85 5.12 2.91 17.19
CA PRO A 85 5.51 4.10 16.45
C PRO A 85 6.22 3.76 15.13
N THR A 86 5.71 4.29 14.03
CA THR A 86 6.23 4.05 12.67
C THR A 86 6.65 5.34 11.97
N ASP A 87 6.79 6.46 12.71
CA ASP A 87 7.06 7.78 12.15
C ASP A 87 8.31 7.81 11.26
N THR A 88 9.35 7.05 11.61
CA THR A 88 10.56 6.96 10.77
C THR A 88 10.24 6.29 9.42
N ALA A 89 9.58 5.13 9.44
CA ALA A 89 9.20 4.43 8.22
C ALA A 89 8.27 5.26 7.32
N ARG A 90 7.33 5.98 7.93
CA ARG A 90 6.40 6.88 7.22
C ARG A 90 7.11 8.09 6.62
N ASN A 91 7.99 8.74 7.39
CA ASN A 91 8.77 9.88 6.89
C ASN A 91 9.76 9.48 5.78
N ASP A 92 10.28 8.25 5.83
CA ASP A 92 11.17 7.72 4.80
C ASP A 92 10.42 7.22 3.56
N HIS A 93 9.10 6.99 3.64
CA HIS A 93 8.32 6.38 2.56
C HIS A 93 8.39 7.16 1.25
N LEU A 94 8.09 8.46 1.27
CA LEU A 94 8.10 9.28 0.06
C LEU A 94 9.52 9.41 -0.55
N PRO A 95 10.58 9.71 0.21
CA PRO A 95 11.95 9.68 -0.33
C PRO A 95 12.35 8.34 -0.94
N MET A 96 11.97 7.21 -0.32
CA MET A 96 12.24 5.89 -0.89
C MET A 96 11.49 5.70 -2.21
N LEU A 97 10.20 6.03 -2.25
CA LEU A 97 9.37 5.96 -3.47
C LEU A 97 9.96 6.79 -4.60
N LEU A 98 10.41 8.02 -4.35
CA LEU A 98 10.98 8.89 -5.37
C LEU A 98 12.34 8.40 -5.86
N THR A 99 13.12 7.73 -5.00
CA THR A 99 14.40 7.10 -5.37
C THR A 99 14.17 5.93 -6.31
N GLU A 100 13.18 5.08 -6.02
CA GLU A 100 12.81 3.92 -6.85
C GLU A 100 12.14 4.36 -8.16
N PHE A 101 11.20 5.31 -8.10
CA PHE A 101 10.46 5.82 -9.25
C PHE A 101 11.37 6.29 -10.40
N LYS A 102 12.46 7.01 -10.10
CA LYS A 102 13.40 7.49 -11.14
C LYS A 102 13.99 6.33 -11.95
N GLN A 103 14.32 5.23 -11.30
CA GLN A 103 14.85 4.04 -11.95
C GLN A 103 13.75 3.26 -12.67
N ASP A 104 12.62 3.06 -11.99
CA ASP A 104 11.51 2.24 -12.49
C ASP A 104 10.84 2.86 -13.72
N ILE A 105 10.67 4.18 -13.74
CA ILE A 105 10.09 4.87 -14.90
C ILE A 105 11.02 4.77 -16.12
N ALA A 106 12.34 4.89 -15.93
CA ALA A 106 13.30 4.74 -17.01
C ALA A 106 13.31 3.30 -17.56
N ALA A 107 13.28 2.30 -16.67
CA ALA A 107 13.18 0.89 -17.04
C ALA A 107 11.88 0.61 -17.82
N TYR A 108 10.74 1.14 -17.35
CA TYR A 108 9.46 1.04 -18.05
C TYR A 108 9.51 1.70 -19.44
N LEU A 109 9.99 2.93 -19.53
CA LEU A 109 10.10 3.69 -20.79
C LEU A 109 11.01 3.00 -21.81
N ALA A 110 12.06 2.32 -21.38
CA ALA A 110 12.93 1.53 -22.26
C ALA A 110 12.18 0.39 -22.99
N THR A 111 11.04 -0.07 -22.45
CA THR A 111 10.21 -1.11 -23.08
C THR A 111 9.18 -0.57 -24.07
N ARG A 112 9.13 0.76 -24.30
CA ARG A 112 8.12 1.42 -25.15
C ARG A 112 8.65 1.72 -26.55
N ASP A 113 7.72 1.80 -27.50
CA ASP A 113 7.99 2.10 -28.91
C ASP A 113 8.18 3.59 -29.21
N GLU A 114 8.16 4.44 -28.18
CA GLU A 114 8.47 5.87 -28.27
C GLU A 114 9.96 6.09 -27.97
N PRO A 115 10.82 6.32 -28.98
CA PRO A 115 12.26 6.41 -28.77
C PRO A 115 12.71 7.70 -28.08
N SER A 116 11.89 8.76 -28.10
CA SER A 116 12.26 10.06 -27.53
C SER A 116 12.08 10.16 -26.02
N LEU A 117 11.38 9.20 -25.39
CA LEU A 117 11.13 9.18 -23.95
C LEU A 117 11.81 7.95 -23.35
N ARG A 118 12.98 8.15 -22.72
CA ARG A 118 13.78 7.06 -22.13
C ARG A 118 14.11 7.29 -20.66
N SER A 119 13.81 8.46 -20.13
CA SER A 119 14.16 8.85 -18.76
C SER A 119 13.10 9.77 -18.14
N LEU A 120 13.18 9.94 -16.82
CA LEU A 120 12.41 10.96 -16.11
C LEU A 120 12.72 12.38 -16.62
N ASP A 121 13.98 12.66 -16.98
CA ASP A 121 14.40 13.97 -17.49
C ASP A 121 13.75 14.28 -18.85
N ASP A 122 13.55 13.26 -19.70
CA ASP A 122 12.82 13.44 -20.95
C ASP A 122 11.36 13.83 -20.70
N LEU A 123 10.71 13.20 -19.71
CA LEU A 123 9.34 13.54 -19.31
C LEU A 123 9.28 14.97 -18.76
N ILE A 124 10.24 15.37 -17.92
CA ILE A 124 10.35 16.73 -17.38
C ILE A 124 10.44 17.75 -18.52
N ALA A 125 11.29 17.48 -19.51
CA ALA A 125 11.50 18.36 -20.65
C ALA A 125 10.26 18.45 -21.56
N VAL A 126 9.47 17.37 -21.70
CA VAL A 126 8.18 17.42 -22.42
C VAL A 126 7.22 18.35 -21.69
N ASN A 127 7.04 18.14 -20.38
CA ASN A 127 6.14 18.96 -19.57
C ASN A 127 6.52 20.46 -19.62
N GLU A 128 7.82 20.78 -19.63
CA GLU A 128 8.29 22.17 -19.76
C GLU A 128 7.96 22.78 -21.13
N ARG A 129 8.09 22.01 -22.22
CA ARG A 129 7.73 22.49 -23.57
C ARG A 129 6.22 22.67 -23.74
N GLU A 130 5.43 21.80 -23.11
CA GLU A 130 3.97 21.78 -23.21
C GLU A 130 3.30 22.34 -21.94
N ALA A 131 3.97 23.25 -21.22
CA ALA A 131 3.57 23.69 -19.88
C ALA A 131 2.14 24.26 -19.81
N GLU A 132 1.66 24.91 -20.88
CA GLU A 132 0.29 25.42 -20.96
C GLU A 132 -0.76 24.31 -20.88
N HIS A 133 -0.43 23.09 -21.33
CA HIS A 133 -1.31 21.92 -21.29
C HIS A 133 -0.98 21.00 -20.10
N GLU A 134 0.28 20.63 -19.94
CA GLU A 134 0.73 19.63 -18.94
C GLU A 134 0.80 20.18 -17.51
N MET A 135 1.00 21.49 -17.35
CA MET A 135 1.18 22.14 -16.04
C MET A 135 0.19 23.28 -15.79
N GLN A 136 -1.02 23.17 -16.37
CA GLN A 136 -2.06 24.21 -16.25
C GLN A 136 -2.49 24.48 -14.80
N TYR A 137 -2.51 23.46 -13.93
CA TYR A 137 -3.06 23.56 -12.58
C TYR A 137 -2.01 23.42 -11.46
N PHE A 138 -0.95 22.67 -11.72
CA PHE A 138 0.14 22.41 -10.79
C PHE A 138 1.40 22.08 -11.59
N GLY A 139 2.56 22.20 -10.94
CA GLY A 139 3.84 21.92 -11.57
C GLY A 139 4.18 20.43 -11.57
N GLN A 140 5.47 20.15 -11.67
CA GLN A 140 6.02 18.79 -11.66
C GLN A 140 7.05 18.61 -10.56
N GLU A 141 6.79 19.18 -9.38
CA GLU A 141 7.72 19.24 -8.24
C GLU A 141 8.18 17.84 -7.80
N MET A 142 7.29 16.84 -7.89
CA MET A 142 7.65 15.45 -7.57
C MET A 142 8.61 14.84 -8.60
N PHE A 143 8.47 15.17 -9.89
CA PHE A 143 9.44 14.73 -10.91
C PHE A 143 10.78 15.41 -10.70
N LEU A 144 10.78 16.72 -10.43
CA LEU A 144 11.99 17.47 -10.13
C LEU A 144 12.69 16.92 -8.87
N TRP A 145 11.94 16.59 -7.83
CA TRP A 145 12.51 15.97 -6.63
C TRP A 145 13.07 14.58 -6.94
N ALA A 146 12.30 13.70 -7.58
CA ALA A 146 12.76 12.37 -7.98
C ALA A 146 14.04 12.43 -8.86
N SER A 147 14.14 13.39 -9.79
CA SER A 147 15.34 13.56 -10.64
C SER A 147 16.62 13.81 -9.83
N GLN A 148 16.49 14.43 -8.66
CA GLN A 148 17.58 14.76 -7.74
C GLN A 148 17.88 13.64 -6.74
N MET A 149 17.03 12.61 -6.66
CA MET A 149 17.26 11.47 -5.78
C MET A 149 18.42 10.60 -6.28
N GLY A 150 18.96 9.83 -5.34
CA GLY A 150 20.05 8.87 -5.57
C GLY A 150 19.55 7.62 -6.30
N THR A 151 20.17 6.48 -5.98
CA THR A 151 19.84 5.17 -6.53
C THR A 151 19.33 4.23 -5.43
N PRO A 152 18.42 3.29 -5.73
CA PRO A 152 18.06 2.20 -4.81
C PRO A 152 19.23 1.36 -4.29
N ASP A 153 20.38 1.35 -4.99
CA ASP A 153 21.61 0.65 -4.55
C ASP A 153 22.33 1.37 -3.40
N ASP A 154 21.96 2.61 -3.08
CA ASP A 154 22.54 3.37 -1.98
C ASP A 154 22.36 2.61 -0.64
N PRO A 155 23.43 2.42 0.16
CA PRO A 155 23.33 1.73 1.44
C PRO A 155 22.29 2.34 2.40
N GLN A 156 22.09 3.65 2.40
CA GLN A 156 21.08 4.32 3.21
C GLN A 156 19.67 4.01 2.69
N HIS A 157 19.45 3.97 1.38
CA HIS A 157 18.16 3.56 0.82
C HIS A 157 17.80 2.14 1.26
N ARG A 158 18.73 1.20 1.11
CA ARG A 158 18.53 -0.20 1.53
C ARG A 158 18.24 -0.32 3.03
N LEU A 159 18.96 0.43 3.86
CA LEU A 159 18.74 0.45 5.30
C LEU A 159 17.35 1.02 5.66
N ARG A 160 16.92 2.10 5.00
CA ARG A 160 15.57 2.66 5.20
C ARG A 160 14.50 1.64 4.81
N ARG A 161 14.66 0.96 3.68
CA ARG A 161 13.73 -0.07 3.22
C ARG A 161 13.65 -1.25 4.18
N GLU A 162 14.80 -1.74 4.67
CA GLU A 162 14.85 -2.81 5.68
C GLU A 162 14.16 -2.39 6.99
N ASN A 163 14.45 -1.18 7.48
CA ASN A 163 13.81 -0.64 8.68
C ASN A 163 12.31 -0.46 8.50
N ALA A 164 11.86 0.03 7.34
CA ALA A 164 10.45 0.21 7.06
C ALA A 164 9.72 -1.14 7.10
N LEU A 165 10.19 -2.14 6.35
CA LEU A 165 9.59 -3.48 6.33
C LEU A 165 9.55 -4.12 7.73
N ARG A 166 10.65 -4.04 8.48
CA ARG A 166 10.75 -4.60 9.82
C ARG A 166 9.80 -3.93 10.82
N THR A 167 9.77 -2.59 10.83
CA THR A 167 8.99 -1.82 11.82
C THR A 167 7.50 -1.76 11.52
N THR A 168 7.11 -1.89 10.24
CA THR A 168 5.71 -1.86 9.82
C THR A 168 5.07 -3.25 9.77
N GLY A 169 5.83 -4.29 9.40
CA GLY A 169 5.37 -5.68 9.38
C GLY A 169 5.62 -6.41 10.71
N PRO A 170 6.74 -7.14 10.88
CA PRO A 170 6.98 -7.99 12.05
C PRO A 170 6.85 -7.29 13.41
N GLU A 171 7.42 -6.09 13.54
CA GLU A 171 7.37 -5.33 14.80
C GLU A 171 6.13 -4.43 14.90
N GLY A 172 5.40 -4.24 13.80
CA GLY A 172 4.22 -3.39 13.71
C GLY A 172 2.95 -4.24 13.68
N ILE A 173 2.44 -4.49 12.48
CA ILE A 173 1.18 -5.20 12.25
C ILE A 173 1.18 -6.59 12.90
N ASP A 174 2.22 -7.42 12.67
CA ASP A 174 2.24 -8.79 13.23
C ASP A 174 2.27 -8.80 14.76
N ALA A 175 3.12 -7.96 15.36
CA ALA A 175 3.20 -7.83 16.80
C ALA A 175 1.86 -7.42 17.41
N THR A 176 1.17 -6.46 16.78
CA THR A 176 -0.16 -6.01 17.21
C THR A 176 -1.22 -7.09 17.03
N LEU A 177 -1.25 -7.78 15.88
CA LEU A 177 -2.17 -8.89 15.62
C LEU A 177 -1.97 -10.00 16.68
N ALA A 178 -0.72 -10.38 16.94
CA ALA A 178 -0.37 -11.42 17.90
C ALA A 178 -0.72 -11.03 19.35
N ALA A 179 -0.39 -9.81 19.78
CA ALA A 179 -0.62 -9.33 21.14
C ALA A 179 -2.10 -9.37 21.54
N HIS A 180 -2.99 -9.05 20.59
CA HIS A 180 -4.43 -8.99 20.83
C HIS A 180 -5.20 -10.19 20.28
N LYS A 181 -4.50 -11.16 19.67
CA LYS A 181 -5.06 -12.33 18.97
C LYS A 181 -6.11 -11.90 17.95
N LEU A 182 -5.72 -11.03 17.04
CA LEU A 182 -6.60 -10.43 16.04
C LEU A 182 -6.48 -11.17 14.71
N ASP A 183 -7.58 -11.20 13.98
CA ASP A 183 -7.64 -11.68 12.60
C ASP A 183 -7.43 -10.54 11.59
N ALA A 184 -7.73 -9.30 11.99
CA ALA A 184 -7.59 -8.11 11.13
C ALA A 184 -7.48 -6.81 11.95
N LEU A 185 -6.98 -5.77 11.30
CA LEU A 185 -6.99 -4.39 11.80
C LEU A 185 -7.88 -3.52 10.91
N ILE A 186 -8.62 -2.61 11.53
CA ILE A 186 -9.36 -1.54 10.86
C ILE A 186 -8.93 -0.22 11.48
N GLY A 187 -8.67 0.78 10.65
CA GLY A 187 -8.29 2.09 11.14
C GLY A 187 -8.14 3.13 10.04
N PRO A 188 -7.71 4.35 10.42
CA PRO A 188 -7.60 5.48 9.49
C PRO A 188 -6.43 5.33 8.51
N MET A 189 -6.30 6.28 7.58
CA MET A 189 -5.24 6.32 6.56
C MET A 189 -3.82 5.97 7.03
N PRO A 190 -3.33 6.40 8.21
CA PRO A 190 -2.02 5.97 8.71
C PRO A 190 -1.83 4.45 8.82
N VAL A 191 -2.89 3.71 9.14
CA VAL A 191 -2.85 2.24 9.18
C VAL A 191 -2.68 1.67 7.77
N VAL A 192 -3.34 2.27 6.78
CA VAL A 192 -3.25 1.86 5.36
C VAL A 192 -1.84 2.11 4.82
N GLU A 193 -1.21 3.23 5.18
CA GLU A 193 0.16 3.56 4.79
C GLU A 193 1.18 2.53 5.33
N ILE A 194 1.03 2.14 6.59
CA ILE A 194 1.86 1.12 7.24
C ILE A 194 1.64 -0.25 6.58
N ALA A 195 0.38 -0.61 6.30
CA ALA A 195 0.04 -1.87 5.62
C ALA A 195 0.66 -1.95 4.22
N ALA A 196 0.60 -0.86 3.45
CA ALA A 196 1.20 -0.77 2.13
C ALA A 196 2.73 -0.92 2.18
N LEU A 197 3.40 -0.24 3.12
CA LEU A 197 4.84 -0.37 3.34
C LEU A 197 5.25 -1.81 3.69
N ALA A 198 4.43 -2.47 4.49
CA ALA A 198 4.69 -3.80 5.00
C ALA A 198 4.29 -4.92 4.02
N GLY A 199 3.56 -4.61 2.95
CA GLY A 199 3.05 -5.58 1.98
C GLY A 199 1.84 -6.39 2.45
N TYR A 200 1.02 -5.84 3.35
CA TYR A 200 -0.21 -6.48 3.82
C TYR A 200 -1.39 -6.19 2.89
N PRO A 201 -2.33 -7.14 2.75
CA PRO A 201 -3.56 -6.97 1.98
C PRO A 201 -4.56 -6.00 2.63
#